data_AF-A0A241VW50-F1
#
_entry.id   AF-A0A241VW50-F1
#
_cell.length_a   1.000
_cell.length_b   1.000
_cell.length_c   1.000
_cell.angle_alpha   90.00
_cell.angle_beta   90.00
_cell.angle_gamma   90.00
#
_symmetry.space_group_name_H-M   'P 1'
#
loop_
_entity.id
_entity.type
_entity.pdbx_description
1 polymer ?
#
loop_
_entity_poly.entity_id
_entity_poly.type
_entity_poly.pdbx_seq_one_letter_code
_entity_poly.pdbx_strand_id
1 'polypeptide(L)'
;MLEAFLEDLKKFKINITIPTWKNSWKRPGNKAQGTSKEDREWQEERLLSSFEIGALADAFRLAKTPYQKFYSAQSALLLAAPSRGGELGFLTVDCLSSEELSEIEKKNTGLDQLWNIAWKAEKGGGLIKKPIHPYIVPTIQLAIERLKEIGEPARKATQWAIEHPDEFYRHEECITSPDHGEDEPLTIEQFAGAMCIQSLPSDTKAWRLTDTEVFAQVFTQKWIHKLIKGKKCITYRDLAKYTIDKYKEKFTNWPFIPETGKPVSELLCLVRENEFHAVFAPKLYSFECPNLNLLNDALGAIHERISGKDSLFSQLGLVNEDGTNLVITSHQIRVWLSTEAERGEMNSLDLAMYAGRSRVEDNLAYDLRTLEEKTEESRKLLTKLGLESLDGTKSLTAVKLNVPVTFKMLGHKDRVGTVQVSGYGYCEHDWTMTPCTKAGECISCKEHACVKGLPKNLEKLKELEVVYQDELNRAAAATNDGFAGANSWLIYHGKKLAIIKTLIKYLENDQLPDGLILRIPEELDISLTKIALGEQKLVNAVNEKNPISAQIIKESSTSFLALLTGEL
;
A
#
# COMPACT_ATOMS: atom_id res chain seq x y z
N MET A 1 3.46 39.08 -36.92
CA MET A 1 3.25 37.62 -37.17
C MET A 1 2.65 36.93 -35.96
N LEU A 2 3.23 37.07 -34.75
CA LEU A 2 2.66 36.49 -33.51
C LEU A 2 1.31 37.11 -33.10
N GLU A 3 1.14 38.42 -33.26
CA GLU A 3 -0.12 39.10 -32.93
C GLU A 3 -1.27 38.65 -33.82
N ALA A 4 -1.05 38.59 -35.15
CA ALA A 4 -2.03 38.06 -36.10
C ALA A 4 -2.40 36.60 -35.79
N PHE A 5 -1.41 35.77 -35.40
CA PHE A 5 -1.66 34.39 -34.98
C PHE A 5 -2.53 34.30 -33.71
N LEU A 6 -2.27 35.13 -32.70
CA LEU A 6 -3.10 35.20 -31.49
C LEU A 6 -4.52 35.73 -31.77
N GLU A 7 -4.65 36.63 -32.73
CA GLU A 7 -5.94 37.19 -33.18
C GLU A 7 -6.76 36.16 -33.94
N ASP A 8 -6.12 35.36 -34.80
CA ASP A 8 -6.75 34.21 -35.45
C ASP A 8 -7.20 33.15 -34.44
N LEU A 9 -6.38 32.80 -33.45
CA LEU A 9 -6.76 31.86 -32.38
C LEU A 9 -8.00 32.34 -31.61
N LYS A 10 -8.09 33.64 -31.29
CA LYS A 10 -9.28 34.25 -30.67
C LYS A 10 -10.49 34.20 -31.61
N LYS A 11 -10.32 34.54 -32.89
CA LYS A 11 -11.37 34.52 -33.91
C LYS A 11 -11.96 33.12 -34.10
N PHE A 12 -11.12 32.09 -34.09
CA PHE A 12 -11.54 30.69 -34.19
C PHE A 12 -11.99 30.08 -32.84
N LYS A 13 -12.01 30.87 -31.75
CA LYS A 13 -12.33 30.41 -30.39
C LYS A 13 -11.46 29.23 -29.93
N ILE A 14 -10.24 29.13 -30.46
CA ILE A 14 -9.27 28.12 -30.08
C ILE A 14 -8.61 28.60 -28.79
N ASN A 15 -9.06 28.03 -27.68
CA ASN A 15 -8.48 28.33 -26.37
C ASN A 15 -7.10 27.67 -26.25
N ILE A 16 -6.05 28.49 -26.22
CA ILE A 16 -4.65 28.06 -26.12
C ILE A 16 -4.31 27.46 -24.74
N THR A 17 -5.12 27.78 -23.74
CA THR A 17 -5.13 27.06 -22.47
C THR A 17 -6.07 25.88 -22.60
N ILE A 18 -5.52 24.68 -22.77
CA ILE A 18 -6.27 23.44 -22.55
C ILE A 18 -6.78 23.54 -21.11
N PRO A 19 -8.10 23.64 -20.86
CA PRO A 19 -8.59 23.64 -19.49
C PRO A 19 -8.14 22.33 -18.87
N THR A 20 -7.33 22.40 -17.82
CA THR A 20 -6.95 21.22 -17.04
C THR A 20 -8.23 20.56 -16.56
N TRP A 21 -8.61 19.46 -17.20
CA TRP A 21 -9.74 18.66 -16.78
C TRP A 21 -9.46 18.21 -15.34
N LYS A 22 -10.31 18.66 -14.41
CA LYS A 22 -10.33 18.16 -13.04
C LYS A 22 -11.54 17.25 -12.93
N ASN A 23 -11.30 15.99 -12.56
CA ASN A 23 -12.36 15.04 -12.27
C ASN A 23 -13.28 15.62 -11.16
N SER A 24 -14.57 15.75 -11.44
CA SER A 24 -15.58 16.22 -10.46
C SER A 24 -15.84 15.19 -9.36
N TRP A 25 -15.53 13.92 -9.62
CA TRP A 25 -15.59 12.85 -8.65
C TRP A 25 -14.32 12.85 -7.81
N LYS A 26 -14.48 13.03 -6.48
CA LYS A 26 -13.37 12.83 -5.56
C LYS A 26 -12.87 11.39 -5.71
N ARG A 27 -11.56 11.23 -5.84
CA ARG A 27 -10.95 9.91 -5.76
C ARG A 27 -11.38 9.28 -4.42
N PRO A 28 -11.89 8.02 -4.40
CA PRO A 28 -12.24 7.36 -3.15
C PRO A 28 -11.06 7.44 -2.18
N GLY A 29 -11.36 7.62 -0.89
CA GLY A 29 -10.34 7.60 0.15
C GLY A 29 -9.56 6.28 0.11
N ASN A 30 -8.29 6.32 0.49
CA ASN A 30 -7.48 5.11 0.60
C ASN A 30 -7.93 4.33 1.84
N LYS A 31 -8.71 3.25 1.66
CA LYS A 31 -9.23 2.42 2.78
C LYS A 31 -8.11 1.90 3.69
N ALA A 32 -6.89 1.67 3.16
CA ALA A 32 -5.74 1.25 3.97
C ALA A 32 -5.30 2.31 5.00
N GLN A 33 -5.57 3.59 4.75
CA GLN A 33 -5.29 4.70 5.66
C GLN A 33 -6.53 5.24 6.36
N GLY A 34 -7.70 4.69 6.04
CA GLY A 34 -8.98 5.12 6.57
C GLY A 34 -9.12 4.79 8.05
N THR A 35 -9.83 5.64 8.77
CA THR A 35 -10.11 5.50 10.21
C THR A 35 -11.59 5.23 10.49
N SER A 36 -12.42 5.11 9.45
CA SER A 36 -13.84 4.77 9.63
C SER A 36 -14.00 3.31 10.03
N LYS A 37 -15.15 2.95 10.62
CA LYS A 37 -15.44 1.56 10.98
C LYS A 37 -15.38 0.63 9.76
N GLU A 38 -15.93 1.06 8.63
CA GLU A 38 -15.89 0.31 7.36
C GLU A 38 -14.45 0.11 6.86
N ASP A 39 -13.59 1.12 7.01
CA ASP A 39 -12.18 0.99 6.63
C ASP A 39 -11.45 -0.02 7.52
N ARG A 40 -11.76 -0.06 8.82
CA ARG A 40 -11.17 -1.03 9.76
C ARG A 40 -11.61 -2.45 9.48
N GLU A 41 -12.91 -2.68 9.29
CA GLU A 41 -13.44 -3.99 8.91
C GLU A 41 -12.81 -4.46 7.58
N TRP A 42 -12.69 -3.57 6.59
CA TRP A 42 -12.02 -3.86 5.34
C TRP A 42 -10.52 -4.19 5.51
N GLN A 43 -9.81 -3.49 6.39
CA GLN A 43 -8.39 -3.75 6.68
C GLN A 43 -8.20 -5.14 7.31
N GLU A 44 -9.05 -5.48 8.29
CA GLU A 44 -9.01 -6.78 8.99
C GLU A 44 -9.30 -7.94 8.04
N GLU A 45 -10.34 -7.84 7.21
CA GLU A 45 -10.65 -8.85 6.19
C GLU A 45 -9.54 -9.00 5.15
N ARG A 46 -8.84 -7.90 4.82
CA ARG A 46 -7.84 -7.88 3.76
C ARG A 46 -6.45 -8.32 4.21
N LEU A 47 -6.15 -8.29 5.50
CA LEU A 47 -4.87 -8.74 6.03
C LEU A 47 -4.97 -10.20 6.45
N LEU A 48 -4.19 -11.08 5.84
CA LEU A 48 -4.21 -12.50 6.20
C LEU A 48 -3.78 -12.70 7.65
N SER A 49 -4.54 -13.52 8.36
CA SER A 49 -4.22 -14.03 9.68
C SER A 49 -3.10 -15.07 9.62
N SER A 50 -2.44 -15.32 10.75
CA SER A 50 -1.45 -16.40 10.88
C SER A 50 -2.04 -17.77 10.54
N PHE A 51 -3.33 -17.99 10.82
CA PHE A 51 -4.05 -19.21 10.48
C PHE A 51 -4.13 -19.40 8.96
N GLU A 52 -4.54 -18.37 8.23
CA GLU A 52 -4.64 -18.41 6.76
C GLU A 52 -3.29 -18.61 6.08
N ILE A 53 -2.22 -17.99 6.60
CA ILE A 53 -0.85 -18.24 6.15
C ILE A 53 -0.45 -19.70 6.43
N GLY A 54 -0.81 -20.23 7.59
CA GLY A 54 -0.65 -21.64 7.93
C GLY A 54 -1.39 -22.56 6.96
N ALA A 55 -2.62 -22.22 6.58
CA ALA A 55 -3.42 -22.99 5.61
C ALA A 55 -2.79 -23.00 4.22
N LEU A 56 -2.19 -21.89 3.76
CA LEU A 56 -1.42 -21.87 2.50
C LEU A 56 -0.21 -22.81 2.58
N ALA A 57 0.50 -22.82 3.71
CA ALA A 57 1.64 -23.71 3.92
C ALA A 57 1.22 -25.19 3.99
N ASP A 58 0.13 -25.50 4.70
CA ASP A 58 -0.43 -26.84 4.75
C ASP A 58 -0.95 -27.30 3.39
N ALA A 59 -1.58 -26.41 2.61
CA ALA A 59 -2.01 -26.72 1.26
C ALA A 59 -0.82 -27.14 0.38
N PHE A 60 0.31 -26.43 0.47
CA PHE A 60 1.55 -26.79 -0.24
C PHE A 60 2.15 -28.12 0.23
N ARG A 61 2.13 -28.37 1.54
CA ARG A 61 2.67 -29.60 2.15
C ARG A 61 1.82 -30.83 1.81
N LEU A 62 0.49 -30.69 1.83
CA LEU A 62 -0.46 -31.78 1.65
C LEU A 62 -0.81 -32.06 0.18
N ALA A 63 -0.42 -31.18 -0.74
CA ALA A 63 -0.71 -31.30 -2.17
C ALA A 63 -0.18 -32.62 -2.78
N LYS A 64 -1.10 -33.40 -3.36
CA LYS A 64 -0.81 -34.70 -4.01
C LYS A 64 -1.13 -34.70 -5.49
N THR A 65 -2.30 -34.19 -5.87
CA THR A 65 -2.75 -34.18 -7.27
C THR A 65 -2.04 -33.09 -8.09
N PRO A 66 -1.99 -33.20 -9.43
CA PRO A 66 -1.44 -32.13 -10.28
C PRO A 66 -2.10 -30.77 -10.02
N TYR A 67 -3.42 -30.73 -9.89
CA TYR A 67 -4.17 -29.52 -9.53
C TYR A 67 -3.69 -28.91 -8.21
N GLN A 68 -3.58 -29.74 -7.16
CA GLN A 68 -3.16 -29.27 -5.84
C GLN A 68 -1.72 -28.75 -5.84
N LYS A 69 -0.81 -29.50 -6.48
CA LYS A 69 0.60 -29.14 -6.59
C LYS A 69 0.79 -27.85 -7.39
N PHE A 70 0.04 -27.67 -8.47
CA PHE A 70 0.12 -26.50 -9.33
C PHE A 70 -0.29 -25.22 -8.59
N TYR A 71 -1.50 -25.17 -8.03
CA TYR A 71 -2.00 -23.96 -7.39
C TYR A 71 -1.32 -23.66 -6.05
N SER A 72 -0.97 -24.68 -5.26
CA SER A 72 -0.21 -24.46 -4.03
C SER A 72 1.22 -23.96 -4.32
N ALA A 73 1.87 -24.44 -5.39
CA ALA A 73 3.17 -23.92 -5.81
C ALA A 73 3.09 -22.46 -6.26
N GLN A 74 2.04 -22.07 -6.98
CA GLN A 74 1.79 -20.67 -7.32
C GLN A 74 1.64 -19.79 -6.06
N SER A 75 0.90 -20.27 -5.06
CA SER A 75 0.78 -19.58 -3.76
C SER A 75 2.12 -19.45 -3.03
N ALA A 76 2.95 -20.49 -3.04
CA ALA A 76 4.29 -20.44 -2.46
C ALA A 76 5.18 -19.39 -3.14
N LEU A 77 5.12 -19.29 -4.48
CA LEU A 77 5.84 -18.23 -5.23
C LEU A 77 5.35 -16.82 -4.85
N LEU A 78 4.03 -16.63 -4.67
CA LEU A 78 3.47 -15.36 -4.23
C LEU A 78 3.79 -15.04 -2.76
N LEU A 79 4.07 -16.05 -1.92
CA LEU A 79 4.55 -15.87 -0.55
C LEU A 79 6.06 -15.55 -0.47
N ALA A 80 6.84 -15.87 -1.52
CA ALA A 80 8.25 -15.49 -1.60
C ALA A 80 8.48 -14.08 -2.17
N ALA A 81 7.48 -13.50 -2.83
CA ALA A 81 7.62 -12.21 -3.47
C ALA A 81 6.26 -11.49 -3.50
N PRO A 82 6.15 -10.21 -3.09
CA PRO A 82 4.92 -9.43 -3.12
C PRO A 82 4.62 -8.98 -4.55
N SER A 83 4.40 -9.94 -5.44
CA SER A 83 4.09 -9.80 -6.86
C SER A 83 2.58 -9.95 -7.10
N ARG A 84 2.10 -9.58 -8.28
CA ARG A 84 0.68 -9.77 -8.61
C ARG A 84 0.45 -11.20 -9.09
N GLY A 85 -0.71 -11.78 -8.78
CA GLY A 85 -1.06 -13.12 -9.26
C GLY A 85 -1.07 -13.24 -10.80
N GLY A 86 -1.45 -12.18 -11.51
CA GLY A 86 -1.41 -12.14 -12.97
C GLY A 86 0.01 -12.30 -13.56
N GLU A 87 1.02 -11.88 -12.80
CA GLU A 87 2.41 -11.91 -13.24
C GLU A 87 3.01 -13.33 -13.24
N LEU A 88 2.36 -14.28 -12.56
CA LEU A 88 2.73 -15.71 -12.65
C LEU A 88 2.61 -16.24 -14.08
N GLY A 89 1.74 -15.63 -14.90
CA GLY A 89 1.43 -16.08 -16.26
C GLY A 89 2.54 -15.86 -17.28
N PHE A 90 3.59 -15.10 -16.92
CA PHE A 90 4.76 -14.89 -17.77
C PHE A 90 6.09 -15.24 -17.08
N LEU A 91 6.05 -15.88 -15.91
CA LEU A 91 7.26 -16.48 -15.31
C LEU A 91 7.80 -17.57 -16.23
N THR A 92 9.13 -17.69 -16.29
CA THR A 92 9.82 -18.64 -17.16
C THR A 92 10.57 -19.70 -16.35
N VAL A 93 10.90 -20.82 -16.98
CA VAL A 93 11.51 -21.99 -16.31
C VAL A 93 12.90 -21.71 -15.70
N ASP A 94 13.58 -20.67 -16.15
CA ASP A 94 14.87 -20.20 -15.62
C ASP A 94 14.73 -19.01 -14.68
N CYS A 95 13.54 -18.78 -14.11
CA CYS A 95 13.31 -17.65 -13.21
C CYS A 95 14.12 -17.72 -11.91
N LEU A 96 14.59 -18.89 -11.48
CA LEU A 96 15.38 -19.03 -10.25
C LEU A 96 16.88 -18.92 -10.55
N SER A 97 17.56 -18.04 -9.83
CA SER A 97 19.02 -17.85 -9.92
C SER A 97 19.61 -17.68 -8.52
N SER A 98 20.90 -17.99 -8.38
CA SER A 98 21.68 -17.68 -7.18
C SER A 98 22.90 -16.86 -7.55
N GLU A 99 23.32 -16.01 -6.61
CA GLU A 99 24.52 -15.17 -6.73
C GLU A 99 25.39 -15.37 -5.49
N GLU A 100 26.70 -15.53 -5.67
CA GLU A 100 27.64 -15.57 -4.56
C GLU A 100 27.75 -14.19 -3.93
N LEU A 101 27.68 -14.13 -2.60
CA LEU A 101 27.82 -12.87 -1.87
C LEU A 101 29.30 -12.50 -1.71
N SER A 102 29.61 -11.21 -1.73
CA SER A 102 30.94 -10.73 -1.39
C SER A 102 31.28 -11.05 0.08
N GLU A 103 32.57 -11.08 0.44
CA GLU A 103 32.99 -11.33 1.83
C GLU A 103 32.36 -10.36 2.85
N ILE A 104 32.09 -9.13 2.43
CA ILE A 104 31.41 -8.12 3.27
C ILE A 104 29.94 -8.51 3.47
N GLU A 105 29.25 -8.91 2.41
CA GLU A 105 27.83 -9.32 2.47
C GLU A 105 27.66 -10.63 3.23
N LYS A 106 28.56 -11.60 3.07
CA LYS A 106 28.59 -12.83 3.87
C LYS A 106 28.69 -12.51 5.35
N LYS A 107 29.60 -11.59 5.73
CA LYS A 107 29.76 -11.18 7.12
C LYS A 107 28.52 -10.47 7.69
N ASN A 108 27.82 -9.69 6.87
CA ASN A 108 26.63 -8.94 7.29
C ASN A 108 25.37 -9.82 7.36
N THR A 109 25.24 -10.80 6.48
CA THR A 109 24.02 -11.61 6.33
C THR A 109 24.13 -13.01 6.95
N GLY A 110 25.35 -13.54 7.09
CA GLY A 110 25.59 -14.93 7.48
C GLY A 110 25.28 -15.94 6.37
N LEU A 111 25.14 -15.49 5.12
CA LEU A 111 24.78 -16.32 3.97
C LEU A 111 25.94 -16.39 2.98
N ASP A 112 26.16 -17.55 2.37
CA ASP A 112 27.16 -17.71 1.30
C ASP A 112 26.65 -17.26 -0.06
N GLN A 113 25.34 -17.44 -0.30
CA GLN A 113 24.68 -17.15 -1.57
C GLN A 113 23.30 -16.54 -1.35
N LEU A 114 22.89 -15.68 -2.28
CA LEU A 114 21.56 -15.09 -2.32
C LEU A 114 20.76 -15.70 -3.48
N TRP A 115 19.61 -16.29 -3.15
CA TRP A 115 18.68 -16.81 -4.14
C TRP A 115 17.68 -15.74 -4.56
N ASN A 116 17.39 -15.68 -5.85
CA ASN A 116 16.52 -14.68 -6.46
C ASN A 116 15.53 -15.31 -7.44
N ILE A 117 14.31 -14.78 -7.47
CA ILE A 117 13.34 -15.02 -8.55
C ILE A 117 13.37 -13.81 -9.51
N ALA A 118 13.72 -14.05 -10.77
CA ALA A 118 13.58 -13.09 -11.85
C ALA A 118 12.10 -12.96 -12.22
N TRP A 119 11.53 -11.80 -11.91
CA TRP A 119 10.10 -11.55 -11.99
C TRP A 119 9.82 -10.28 -12.76
N LYS A 120 9.04 -10.36 -13.83
CA LYS A 120 8.64 -9.18 -14.60
C LYS A 120 7.45 -8.50 -13.91
N ALA A 121 7.58 -7.24 -13.52
CA ALA A 121 6.48 -6.50 -12.95
C ALA A 121 5.59 -5.92 -14.05
N GLU A 122 4.27 -6.07 -13.89
CA GLU A 122 3.28 -5.37 -14.71
C GLU A 122 3.37 -3.85 -14.51
N LYS A 123 2.67 -3.09 -15.36
CA LYS A 123 2.53 -1.61 -15.26
C LYS A 123 3.87 -0.85 -15.26
N GLY A 124 4.84 -1.36 -16.03
CA GLY A 124 6.12 -0.68 -16.28
C GLY A 124 7.20 -0.89 -15.23
N GLY A 125 7.03 -1.84 -14.28
CA GLY A 125 8.05 -2.11 -13.25
C GLY A 125 9.30 -2.85 -13.74
N GLY A 126 9.29 -3.38 -14.98
CA GLY A 126 10.48 -4.02 -15.58
C GLY A 126 10.77 -5.43 -15.02
N LEU A 127 11.90 -6.02 -15.42
CA LEU A 127 12.34 -7.32 -14.90
C LEU A 127 13.15 -7.08 -13.63
N ILE A 128 12.74 -7.71 -12.52
CA ILE A 128 13.29 -7.47 -11.19
C ILE A 128 13.79 -8.80 -10.62
N LYS A 129 15.02 -8.83 -10.11
CA LYS A 129 15.51 -9.96 -9.29
C LYS A 129 15.01 -9.77 -7.88
N LYS A 130 14.13 -10.66 -7.42
CA LYS A 130 13.51 -10.58 -6.09
C LYS A 130 14.22 -11.55 -5.15
N PRO A 131 14.88 -11.07 -4.09
CA PRO A 131 15.57 -11.94 -3.14
C PRO A 131 14.58 -12.82 -2.39
N ILE A 132 14.98 -14.06 -2.13
CA ILE A 132 14.19 -15.06 -1.41
C ILE A 132 14.76 -15.22 0.00
N HIS A 133 13.89 -15.22 1.00
CA HIS A 133 14.32 -15.48 2.37
C HIS A 133 14.95 -16.89 2.49
N PRO A 134 16.14 -17.06 3.12
CA PRO A 134 16.87 -18.34 3.14
C PRO A 134 16.04 -19.54 3.61
N TYR A 135 15.21 -19.35 4.64
CA TYR A 135 14.36 -20.42 5.18
C TYR A 135 13.28 -20.94 4.23
N ILE A 136 12.91 -20.20 3.20
CA ILE A 136 11.89 -20.65 2.22
C ILE A 136 12.51 -21.07 0.88
N VAL A 137 13.82 -20.93 0.69
CA VAL A 137 14.51 -21.33 -0.54
C VAL A 137 14.19 -22.78 -0.95
N PRO A 138 14.26 -23.79 -0.05
CA PRO A 138 13.91 -25.16 -0.42
C PRO A 138 12.46 -25.32 -0.88
N THR A 139 11.53 -24.59 -0.24
CA THR A 139 10.12 -24.56 -0.61
C THR A 139 9.92 -24.00 -2.01
N ILE A 140 10.63 -22.92 -2.35
CA ILE A 140 10.55 -22.29 -3.67
C ILE A 140 11.19 -23.14 -4.76
N GLN A 141 12.32 -23.79 -4.47
CA GLN A 141 12.92 -24.76 -5.39
C GLN A 141 11.92 -25.89 -5.72
N LEU A 142 11.30 -26.48 -4.71
CA LEU A 142 10.29 -27.52 -4.89
C LEU A 142 9.03 -26.99 -5.62
N ALA A 143 8.60 -25.76 -5.34
CA ALA A 143 7.46 -25.16 -6.05
C ALA A 143 7.74 -25.02 -7.55
N ILE A 144 8.94 -24.54 -7.91
CA ILE A 144 9.36 -24.40 -9.30
C ILE A 144 9.51 -25.77 -9.96
N GLU A 145 10.07 -26.77 -9.26
CA GLU A 145 10.17 -28.14 -9.75
C GLU A 145 8.79 -28.73 -10.06
N ARG A 146 7.81 -28.62 -9.14
CA ARG A 146 6.43 -29.08 -9.38
C ARG A 146 5.81 -28.44 -10.61
N LEU A 147 5.99 -27.12 -10.79
CA LEU A 147 5.46 -26.41 -11.96
C LEU A 147 6.18 -26.82 -13.26
N LYS A 148 7.49 -27.07 -13.18
CA LYS A 148 8.23 -27.67 -14.30
C LYS A 148 7.65 -29.04 -14.64
N GLU A 149 7.58 -29.98 -13.71
CA GLU A 149 7.06 -31.32 -13.98
C GLU A 149 5.65 -31.29 -14.59
N ILE A 150 4.72 -30.54 -13.99
CA ILE A 150 3.32 -30.47 -14.43
C ILE A 150 3.22 -29.85 -15.83
N GLY A 151 4.00 -28.81 -16.10
CA GLY A 151 3.95 -28.12 -17.39
C GLY A 151 4.78 -28.74 -18.50
N GLU A 152 5.58 -29.78 -18.21
CA GLU A 152 6.47 -30.40 -19.20
C GLU A 152 5.74 -30.88 -20.47
N PRO A 153 4.60 -31.58 -20.39
CA PRO A 153 3.89 -32.04 -21.59
C PRO A 153 3.42 -30.88 -22.48
N ALA A 154 2.89 -29.82 -21.86
CA ALA A 154 2.44 -28.63 -22.58
C ALA A 154 3.62 -27.88 -23.24
N ARG A 155 4.76 -27.77 -22.55
CA ARG A 155 5.97 -27.15 -23.11
C ARG A 155 6.53 -27.95 -24.28
N LYS A 156 6.49 -29.30 -24.23
CA LYS A 156 6.88 -30.16 -25.38
C LYS A 156 5.98 -29.91 -26.59
N ALA A 157 4.66 -29.93 -26.41
CA ALA A 157 3.71 -29.64 -27.49
C ALA A 157 3.89 -28.21 -28.05
N THR A 158 4.15 -27.24 -27.18
CA THR A 158 4.42 -25.85 -27.58
C THR A 158 5.72 -25.73 -28.37
N GLN A 159 6.81 -26.35 -27.90
CA GLN A 159 8.12 -26.31 -28.55
C GLN A 159 8.02 -26.94 -29.94
N TRP A 160 7.35 -28.08 -30.06
CA TRP A 160 7.08 -28.71 -31.36
C TRP A 160 6.31 -27.77 -32.30
N ALA A 161 5.24 -27.14 -31.81
CA ALA A 161 4.44 -26.21 -32.62
C ALA A 161 5.25 -24.99 -33.09
N ILE A 162 6.28 -24.59 -32.34
CA ILE A 162 7.19 -23.50 -32.71
C ILE A 162 8.19 -23.97 -33.78
N GLU A 163 8.79 -25.15 -33.61
CA GLU A 163 9.83 -25.69 -34.49
C GLU A 163 9.26 -26.26 -35.80
N HIS A 164 8.06 -26.84 -35.73
CA HIS A 164 7.40 -27.57 -36.82
C HIS A 164 5.99 -27.00 -37.06
N PRO A 165 5.84 -25.74 -37.53
CA PRO A 165 4.54 -25.08 -37.64
C PRO A 165 3.58 -25.73 -38.65
N ASP A 166 4.11 -26.53 -39.57
CA ASP A 166 3.36 -27.27 -40.59
C ASP A 166 3.14 -28.75 -40.25
N GLU A 167 3.65 -29.24 -39.11
CA GLU A 167 3.53 -30.64 -38.68
C GLU A 167 2.77 -30.74 -37.36
N PHE A 168 1.79 -31.65 -37.28
CA PHE A 168 1.02 -31.79 -36.05
C PHE A 168 1.84 -32.46 -34.94
N TYR A 169 1.69 -32.02 -33.69
CA TYR A 169 2.30 -32.70 -32.54
C TYR A 169 1.61 -34.04 -32.30
N ARG A 170 2.18 -35.11 -32.84
CA ARG A 170 1.67 -36.47 -32.67
C ARG A 170 2.02 -36.97 -31.26
N HIS A 171 0.99 -37.38 -30.53
CA HIS A 171 1.07 -37.87 -29.15
C HIS A 171 0.53 -39.30 -29.06
N GLU A 172 0.52 -39.90 -27.87
CA GLU A 172 0.17 -41.30 -27.64
C GLU A 172 -1.23 -41.70 -28.15
N GLU A 173 -2.20 -40.78 -28.13
CA GLU A 173 -3.55 -41.02 -28.69
C GLU A 173 -3.65 -40.87 -30.23
N CYS A 174 -2.54 -40.57 -30.93
CA CYS A 174 -2.48 -40.57 -32.40
C CYS A 174 -2.27 -42.00 -32.92
N ILE A 175 -3.34 -42.63 -33.40
CA ILE A 175 -3.36 -44.05 -33.81
C ILE A 175 -2.94 -44.32 -35.27
N THR A 176 -2.31 -43.34 -35.93
CA THR A 176 -1.81 -43.51 -37.31
C THR A 176 -0.51 -44.33 -37.33
N SER A 177 -0.18 -44.90 -38.48
CA SER A 177 1.14 -45.53 -38.70
C SER A 177 2.25 -44.47 -38.60
N PRO A 178 3.46 -44.80 -38.10
CA PRO A 178 4.60 -43.89 -38.13
C PRO A 178 4.90 -43.30 -39.51
N ASP A 179 4.62 -44.06 -40.58
CA ASP A 179 4.86 -43.64 -41.97
C ASP A 179 3.72 -42.79 -42.57
N HIS A 180 2.62 -42.56 -41.84
CA HIS A 180 1.48 -41.75 -42.32
C HIS A 180 1.94 -40.30 -42.52
N GLY A 181 1.89 -39.79 -43.75
CA GLY A 181 2.32 -38.43 -44.08
C GLY A 181 1.43 -37.31 -43.53
N GLU A 182 1.95 -36.10 -43.41
CA GLU A 182 1.20 -34.94 -42.90
C GLU A 182 0.00 -34.54 -43.76
N ASP A 183 0.04 -34.84 -45.06
CA ASP A 183 -1.00 -34.54 -46.06
C ASP A 183 -1.91 -35.75 -46.37
N GLU A 184 -1.70 -36.88 -45.71
CA GLU A 184 -2.54 -38.06 -45.89
C GLU A 184 -3.88 -37.91 -45.14
N PRO A 185 -5.01 -38.30 -45.77
CA PRO A 185 -6.34 -38.20 -45.15
C PRO A 185 -6.42 -38.98 -43.83
N LEU A 186 -6.91 -38.31 -42.79
CA LEU A 186 -7.24 -38.92 -41.51
C LEU A 186 -8.66 -39.48 -41.54
N THR A 187 -8.81 -40.69 -41.00
CA THR A 187 -10.14 -41.21 -40.69
C THR A 187 -10.76 -40.44 -39.52
N ILE A 188 -12.08 -40.54 -39.33
CA ILE A 188 -12.79 -39.95 -38.19
C ILE A 188 -12.20 -40.43 -36.85
N GLU A 189 -11.83 -41.71 -36.75
CA GLU A 189 -11.18 -42.29 -35.57
C GLU A 189 -9.81 -41.66 -35.31
N GLN A 190 -8.97 -41.54 -36.36
CA GLN A 190 -7.64 -40.96 -36.26
C GLN A 190 -7.69 -39.48 -35.89
N PHE A 191 -8.65 -38.73 -36.45
CA PHE A 191 -8.91 -37.35 -36.08
C PHE A 191 -9.36 -37.22 -34.63
N ALA A 192 -10.27 -38.07 -34.16
CA ALA A 192 -10.75 -38.05 -32.79
C ALA A 192 -9.64 -38.34 -31.79
N GLY A 193 -8.76 -39.32 -32.09
CA GLY A 193 -7.56 -39.60 -31.31
C GLY A 193 -6.62 -38.39 -31.26
N ALA A 194 -6.27 -37.83 -32.41
CA ALA A 194 -5.39 -36.66 -32.54
C ALA A 194 -5.93 -35.41 -31.81
N MET A 195 -7.25 -35.21 -31.78
CA MET A 195 -7.87 -34.07 -31.12
C MET A 195 -8.38 -34.37 -29.70
N CYS A 196 -8.06 -35.55 -29.16
CA CYS A 196 -8.46 -36.05 -27.83
C CYS A 196 -9.98 -35.98 -27.57
N ILE A 197 -10.79 -36.42 -28.53
CA ILE A 197 -12.26 -36.40 -28.45
C ILE A 197 -12.78 -37.74 -27.91
N GLN A 198 -13.30 -37.74 -26.68
CA GLN A 198 -13.66 -38.96 -25.95
C GLN A 198 -15.05 -39.55 -26.27
N SER A 199 -15.95 -38.80 -26.92
CA SER A 199 -17.31 -39.26 -27.20
C SER A 199 -17.48 -39.55 -28.70
N LEU A 200 -17.33 -40.83 -29.05
CA LEU A 200 -17.61 -41.34 -30.40
C LEU A 200 -18.97 -42.06 -30.41
N PRO A 201 -19.89 -41.77 -31.34
CA PRO A 201 -21.17 -42.49 -31.48
C PRO A 201 -20.93 -43.95 -31.89
N SER A 202 -21.74 -44.89 -31.38
CA SER A 202 -21.55 -46.35 -31.48
C SER A 202 -21.41 -46.98 -32.89
N ASP A 203 -21.55 -46.22 -33.97
CA ASP A 203 -21.48 -46.75 -35.34
C ASP A 203 -20.03 -46.83 -35.84
N THR A 204 -19.47 -48.04 -35.76
CA THR A 204 -18.08 -48.36 -36.07
C THR A 204 -17.71 -48.25 -37.55
N LYS A 205 -18.67 -48.23 -38.48
CA LYS A 205 -18.36 -48.19 -39.93
C LYS A 205 -18.01 -46.79 -40.41
N ALA A 206 -18.70 -45.77 -39.90
CA ALA A 206 -18.42 -44.38 -40.24
C ALA A 206 -17.00 -43.95 -39.83
N TRP A 207 -16.44 -44.56 -38.79
CA TRP A 207 -15.15 -44.17 -38.20
C TRP A 207 -13.94 -44.39 -39.11
N ARG A 208 -14.05 -45.30 -40.09
CA ARG A 208 -13.00 -45.60 -41.07
C ARG A 208 -13.05 -44.68 -42.30
N LEU A 209 -14.05 -43.81 -42.40
CA LEU A 209 -14.22 -42.87 -43.51
C LEU A 209 -13.39 -41.59 -43.29
N THR A 210 -13.05 -40.95 -44.40
CA THR A 210 -12.23 -39.71 -44.43
C THR A 210 -13.01 -38.50 -44.96
N ASP A 211 -14.24 -38.71 -45.44
CA ASP A 211 -15.09 -37.67 -46.04
C ASP A 211 -15.62 -36.67 -45.02
N THR A 212 -15.38 -35.38 -45.26
CA THR A 212 -15.81 -34.29 -44.35
C THR A 212 -17.32 -34.17 -44.18
N GLU A 213 -18.12 -34.65 -45.13
CA GLU A 213 -19.58 -34.73 -44.99
C GLU A 213 -19.99 -35.65 -43.83
N VAL A 214 -19.26 -36.75 -43.62
CA VAL A 214 -19.48 -37.67 -42.50
C VAL A 214 -18.95 -37.06 -41.19
N PHE A 215 -17.82 -36.34 -41.23
CA PHE A 215 -17.33 -35.59 -40.06
C PHE A 215 -18.39 -34.63 -39.52
N ALA A 216 -19.09 -33.90 -40.40
CA ALA A 216 -20.14 -32.96 -40.02
C ALA A 216 -21.35 -33.63 -39.35
N GLN A 217 -21.62 -34.90 -39.67
CA GLN A 217 -22.69 -35.69 -39.06
C GLN A 217 -22.27 -36.25 -37.69
N VAL A 218 -21.01 -36.65 -37.55
CA VAL A 218 -20.47 -37.25 -36.32
C VAL A 218 -20.17 -36.20 -35.25
N PHE A 219 -19.59 -35.07 -35.64
CA PHE A 219 -19.13 -34.04 -34.72
C PHE A 219 -20.03 -32.81 -34.75
N THR A 220 -20.69 -32.50 -33.64
CA THR A 220 -21.58 -31.33 -33.52
C THR A 220 -20.85 -30.03 -33.19
N GLN A 221 -19.56 -30.09 -32.86
CA GLN A 221 -18.79 -28.95 -32.39
C GLN A 221 -18.59 -27.91 -33.51
N LYS A 222 -18.90 -26.65 -33.23
CA LYS A 222 -18.82 -25.54 -34.21
C LYS A 222 -17.40 -25.33 -34.77
N TRP A 223 -16.37 -25.55 -33.95
CA TRP A 223 -14.99 -25.37 -34.38
C TRP A 223 -14.55 -26.45 -35.39
N ILE A 224 -15.08 -27.69 -35.28
CA ILE A 224 -14.83 -28.77 -36.24
C ILE A 224 -15.50 -28.43 -37.57
N HIS A 225 -16.74 -27.96 -37.54
CA HIS A 225 -17.44 -27.48 -38.74
C HIS A 225 -16.69 -26.35 -39.46
N LYS A 226 -16.05 -25.44 -38.71
CA LYS A 226 -15.19 -24.40 -39.28
C LYS A 226 -13.93 -25.00 -39.91
N LEU A 227 -13.32 -26.00 -39.26
CA LEU A 227 -12.10 -26.67 -39.73
C LEU A 227 -12.30 -27.44 -41.03
N ILE A 228 -13.41 -28.16 -41.17
CA ILE A 228 -13.71 -29.00 -42.34
C ILE A 228 -14.28 -28.23 -43.54
N LYS A 229 -14.72 -26.98 -43.33
CA LYS A 229 -15.42 -26.19 -44.34
C LYS A 229 -14.58 -26.03 -45.62
N GLY A 230 -15.12 -26.49 -46.75
CA GLY A 230 -14.47 -26.39 -48.06
C GLY A 230 -13.36 -27.42 -48.31
N LYS A 231 -13.18 -28.40 -47.42
CA LYS A 231 -12.20 -29.48 -47.56
C LYS A 231 -12.90 -30.81 -47.87
N LYS A 232 -12.25 -31.68 -48.64
CA LYS A 232 -12.76 -33.04 -48.93
C LYS A 232 -12.42 -34.05 -47.83
N CYS A 233 -11.23 -33.91 -47.25
CA CYS A 233 -10.73 -34.69 -46.13
C CYS A 233 -9.97 -33.78 -45.14
N ILE A 234 -9.67 -34.29 -43.96
CA ILE A 234 -8.81 -33.64 -42.96
C ILE A 234 -7.48 -34.38 -42.87
N THR A 235 -6.39 -33.64 -42.73
CA THR A 235 -5.01 -34.15 -42.64
C THR A 235 -4.34 -33.67 -41.35
N TYR A 236 -3.17 -34.21 -40.99
CA TYR A 236 -2.42 -33.66 -39.85
C TYR A 236 -1.97 -32.22 -40.09
N ARG A 237 -1.60 -31.85 -41.32
CA ARG A 237 -1.27 -30.46 -41.68
C ARG A 237 -2.44 -29.51 -41.40
N ASP A 238 -3.68 -29.95 -41.59
CA ASP A 238 -4.85 -29.15 -41.23
C ASP A 238 -4.97 -28.94 -39.71
N LEU A 239 -4.65 -29.96 -38.91
CA LEU A 239 -4.65 -29.88 -37.45
C LEU A 239 -3.52 -29.00 -36.93
N ALA A 240 -2.33 -29.07 -37.55
CA ALA A 240 -1.19 -28.20 -37.24
C ALA A 240 -1.57 -26.74 -37.45
N LYS A 241 -2.08 -26.40 -38.64
CA LYS A 241 -2.55 -25.03 -38.97
C LYS A 241 -3.62 -24.54 -38.01
N TYR A 242 -4.63 -25.37 -37.74
CA TYR A 242 -5.68 -25.04 -36.79
C TYR A 242 -5.14 -24.74 -35.38
N THR A 243 -4.20 -25.57 -34.91
CA THR A 243 -3.57 -25.43 -33.59
C THR A 243 -2.78 -24.13 -33.51
N ILE A 244 -1.95 -23.83 -34.53
CA ILE A 244 -1.18 -22.59 -34.60
C ILE A 244 -2.10 -21.36 -34.65
N ASP A 245 -3.13 -21.37 -35.50
CA ASP A 245 -4.06 -20.24 -35.62
C ASP A 245 -4.78 -19.97 -34.30
N LYS A 246 -5.24 -21.03 -33.62
CA LYS A 246 -5.85 -20.93 -32.30
C LYS A 246 -4.91 -20.28 -31.28
N TYR A 247 -3.63 -20.64 -31.27
CA TYR A 247 -2.68 -20.11 -30.29
C TYR A 247 -2.11 -18.75 -30.66
N LYS A 248 -2.08 -18.37 -31.93
CA LYS A 248 -1.85 -16.98 -32.35
C LYS A 248 -2.94 -16.04 -31.82
N GLU A 249 -4.19 -16.49 -31.79
CA GLU A 249 -5.28 -15.71 -31.18
C GLU A 249 -5.12 -15.60 -29.65
N LYS A 250 -4.61 -16.64 -28.99
CA LYS A 250 -4.43 -16.69 -27.54
C LYS A 250 -3.17 -15.95 -27.06
N PHE A 251 -2.10 -16.00 -27.84
CA PHE A 251 -0.81 -15.37 -27.56
C PHE A 251 -0.53 -14.30 -28.62
N THR A 252 -0.85 -13.05 -28.30
CA THR A 252 -0.84 -11.91 -29.23
C THR A 252 0.48 -11.72 -30.01
N ASN A 253 1.62 -12.14 -29.44
CA ASN A 253 2.95 -12.02 -30.05
C ASN A 253 3.58 -13.39 -30.34
N TRP A 254 2.77 -14.40 -30.64
CA TRP A 254 3.23 -15.76 -30.97
C TRP A 254 4.44 -15.76 -31.93
N PRO A 255 5.51 -16.52 -31.65
CA PRO A 255 5.67 -17.49 -30.56
C PRO A 255 6.26 -16.94 -29.25
N PHE A 256 6.34 -15.62 -29.10
CA PHE A 256 7.02 -14.96 -27.98
C PHE A 256 6.05 -14.35 -26.96
N ILE A 257 6.50 -14.28 -25.72
CA ILE A 257 5.82 -13.60 -24.61
C ILE A 257 6.21 -12.11 -24.66
N PRO A 258 5.26 -11.17 -24.82
CA PRO A 258 5.59 -9.73 -24.88
C PRO A 258 6.38 -9.21 -23.67
N GLU A 259 6.08 -9.74 -22.49
CA GLU A 259 6.59 -9.26 -21.20
C GLU A 259 8.08 -9.59 -21.01
N THR A 260 8.51 -10.77 -21.46
CA THR A 260 9.86 -11.31 -21.25
C THR A 260 10.68 -11.43 -22.53
N GLY A 261 10.04 -11.40 -23.71
CA GLY A 261 10.67 -11.68 -25.01
C GLY A 261 11.03 -13.15 -25.24
N LYS A 262 10.72 -14.03 -24.29
CA LYS A 262 11.03 -15.46 -24.36
C LYS A 262 9.95 -16.23 -25.13
N PRO A 263 10.27 -17.40 -25.71
CA PRO A 263 9.27 -18.27 -26.32
C PRO A 263 8.19 -18.70 -25.32
N VAL A 264 6.95 -18.89 -25.79
CA VAL A 264 5.84 -19.42 -24.97
C VAL A 264 6.19 -20.79 -24.37
N SER A 265 7.02 -21.58 -25.06
CA SER A 265 7.52 -22.87 -24.57
C SER A 265 8.42 -22.75 -23.34
N GLU A 266 8.87 -21.56 -22.94
CA GLU A 266 9.63 -21.34 -21.70
C GLU A 266 8.75 -20.97 -20.49
N LEU A 267 7.43 -20.83 -20.66
CA LEU A 267 6.54 -20.47 -19.55
C LEU A 267 6.53 -21.53 -18.43
N LEU A 268 6.73 -21.08 -17.20
CA LEU A 268 6.73 -21.93 -16.02
C LEU A 268 5.33 -22.49 -15.72
N CYS A 269 4.29 -21.65 -15.82
CA CYS A 269 2.90 -21.98 -15.49
C CYS A 269 2.09 -22.48 -16.70
N LEU A 270 2.75 -23.09 -17.69
CA LEU A 270 2.10 -23.64 -18.87
C LEU A 270 1.51 -25.04 -18.58
N VAL A 271 0.29 -25.32 -19.02
CA VAL A 271 -0.39 -26.63 -18.87
C VAL A 271 -1.16 -26.98 -20.13
N ARG A 272 -1.63 -28.22 -20.29
CA ARG A 272 -2.51 -28.55 -21.43
C ARG A 272 -3.92 -28.04 -21.18
N GLU A 273 -4.70 -27.85 -22.23
CA GLU A 273 -6.14 -27.66 -22.08
C GLU A 273 -6.74 -28.82 -21.33
N ASN A 274 -7.63 -28.52 -20.38
CA ASN A 274 -8.27 -29.48 -19.48
C ASN A 274 -7.30 -30.23 -18.54
N GLU A 275 -6.06 -29.77 -18.34
CA GLU A 275 -5.09 -30.43 -17.43
C GLU A 275 -5.70 -30.77 -16.06
N PHE A 276 -6.54 -29.87 -15.55
CA PHE A 276 -7.15 -29.99 -14.23
C PHE A 276 -8.67 -30.12 -14.27
N HIS A 277 -9.25 -30.44 -15.43
CA HIS A 277 -10.69 -30.56 -15.56
C HIS A 277 -11.16 -31.88 -14.93
N ALA A 278 -12.22 -31.84 -14.11
CA ALA A 278 -12.71 -33.03 -13.40
C ALA A 278 -13.29 -34.11 -14.33
N VAL A 279 -13.92 -33.69 -15.44
CA VAL A 279 -14.62 -34.58 -16.39
C VAL A 279 -13.84 -34.86 -17.68
N PHE A 280 -13.21 -33.84 -18.29
CA PHE A 280 -12.55 -33.99 -19.59
C PHE A 280 -11.06 -34.27 -19.41
N ALA A 281 -10.52 -35.21 -20.17
CA ALA A 281 -9.09 -35.46 -20.19
C ALA A 281 -8.30 -34.28 -20.79
N PRO A 282 -7.01 -34.14 -20.41
CA PRO A 282 -6.12 -33.17 -21.02
C PRO A 282 -5.99 -33.38 -22.53
N LYS A 283 -5.96 -32.31 -23.31
CA LYS A 283 -5.68 -32.40 -24.74
C LYS A 283 -4.17 -32.42 -24.97
N LEU A 284 -3.65 -33.53 -25.46
CA LEU A 284 -2.21 -33.81 -25.44
C LEU A 284 -1.38 -32.92 -26.38
N TYR A 285 -1.98 -32.42 -27.46
CA TYR A 285 -1.35 -31.47 -28.40
C TYR A 285 -1.40 -30.00 -27.96
N SER A 286 -2.07 -29.72 -26.85
CA SER A 286 -2.51 -28.37 -26.49
C SER A 286 -1.65 -27.71 -25.41
N PHE A 287 -1.76 -26.40 -25.29
CA PHE A 287 -1.05 -25.62 -24.27
C PHE A 287 -1.78 -24.34 -23.91
N GLU A 288 -1.79 -23.99 -22.63
CA GLU A 288 -2.35 -22.75 -22.11
C GLU A 288 -1.72 -22.32 -20.79
N CYS A 289 -1.81 -21.02 -20.50
CA CYS A 289 -1.55 -20.52 -19.17
C CYS A 289 -2.89 -20.31 -18.44
N PRO A 290 -3.11 -20.95 -17.27
CA PRO A 290 -4.27 -20.65 -16.43
C PRO A 290 -4.27 -19.16 -16.04
N ASN A 291 -5.43 -18.52 -16.09
CA ASN A 291 -5.57 -17.11 -15.77
C ASN A 291 -5.70 -16.86 -14.25
N LEU A 292 -5.61 -15.60 -13.84
CA LEU A 292 -5.72 -15.17 -12.45
C LEU A 292 -7.04 -15.62 -11.77
N ASN A 293 -8.13 -15.72 -12.52
CA ASN A 293 -9.41 -16.14 -11.95
C ASN A 293 -9.36 -17.61 -11.54
N LEU A 294 -8.70 -18.47 -12.32
CA LEU A 294 -8.53 -19.88 -11.97
C LEU A 294 -7.68 -20.06 -10.70
N LEU A 295 -6.65 -19.22 -10.51
CA LEU A 295 -5.88 -19.18 -9.26
C LEU A 295 -6.78 -18.76 -8.08
N ASN A 296 -7.52 -17.65 -8.19
CA ASN A 296 -8.40 -17.21 -7.09
C ASN A 296 -9.53 -18.21 -6.82
N ASP A 297 -10.04 -18.91 -7.85
CA ASP A 297 -11.01 -19.99 -7.71
C ASP A 297 -10.43 -21.16 -6.93
N ALA A 298 -9.20 -21.56 -7.25
CA ALA A 298 -8.47 -22.56 -6.47
C ALA A 298 -8.27 -22.11 -5.02
N LEU A 299 -8.05 -20.82 -4.79
CA LEU A 299 -7.94 -20.25 -3.44
C LEU A 299 -9.30 -19.94 -2.78
N GLY A 300 -10.41 -20.44 -3.32
CA GLY A 300 -11.71 -20.44 -2.64
C GLY A 300 -12.73 -19.43 -3.17
N ALA A 301 -12.35 -18.49 -4.05
CA ALA A 301 -13.30 -17.52 -4.63
C ALA A 301 -14.43 -18.17 -5.46
N ILE A 302 -14.27 -19.46 -5.80
CA ILE A 302 -15.31 -20.26 -6.45
C ILE A 302 -16.54 -20.47 -5.54
N HIS A 303 -16.35 -20.55 -4.22
CA HIS A 303 -17.42 -20.78 -3.24
C HIS A 303 -18.41 -19.62 -3.16
N GLU A 304 -17.94 -18.40 -3.40
CA GLU A 304 -18.78 -17.20 -3.46
C GLU A 304 -19.72 -17.21 -4.66
N ARG A 305 -19.35 -17.91 -5.73
CA ARG A 305 -20.10 -17.91 -7.00
C ARG A 305 -20.91 -19.19 -7.21
N ILE A 306 -20.40 -20.33 -6.74
CA ILE A 306 -20.98 -21.66 -6.95
C ILE A 306 -20.85 -22.47 -5.66
N SER A 307 -21.97 -22.61 -4.94
CA SER A 307 -22.02 -23.43 -3.72
C SER A 307 -21.73 -24.91 -4.03
N GLY A 308 -20.92 -25.56 -3.17
CA GLY A 308 -20.59 -26.98 -3.27
C GLY A 308 -19.53 -27.35 -4.31
N LYS A 309 -18.88 -26.37 -4.94
CA LYS A 309 -17.78 -26.63 -5.89
C LYS A 309 -16.43 -26.68 -5.17
N ASP A 310 -15.56 -27.59 -5.60
CA ASP A 310 -14.27 -27.77 -4.97
C ASP A 310 -13.25 -26.65 -5.28
N SER A 311 -12.45 -26.35 -4.25
CA SER A 311 -11.27 -25.47 -4.24
C SER A 311 -10.04 -26.28 -3.82
N LEU A 312 -8.84 -25.68 -3.89
CA LEU A 312 -7.61 -26.28 -3.34
C LEU A 312 -7.78 -26.66 -1.86
N PHE A 313 -8.31 -25.74 -1.05
CA PHE A 313 -8.47 -25.94 0.38
C PHE A 313 -9.49 -27.03 0.69
N SER A 314 -10.66 -27.00 0.06
CA SER A 314 -11.71 -28.00 0.29
C SER A 314 -11.29 -29.41 -0.16
N GLN A 315 -10.56 -29.56 -1.28
CA GLN A 315 -10.00 -30.87 -1.69
C GLN A 315 -8.99 -31.44 -0.69
N LEU A 316 -8.38 -30.59 0.12
CA LEU A 316 -7.40 -30.96 1.15
C LEU A 316 -8.03 -31.03 2.55
N GLY A 317 -9.33 -30.76 2.68
CA GLY A 317 -10.03 -30.73 3.97
C GLY A 317 -9.64 -29.55 4.86
N LEU A 318 -9.12 -28.47 4.28
CA LEU A 318 -8.75 -27.24 4.99
C LEU A 318 -9.96 -26.29 5.02
N VAL A 319 -10.34 -25.85 6.22
CA VAL A 319 -11.47 -24.95 6.51
C VAL A 319 -11.03 -23.89 7.51
N ASN A 320 -11.81 -22.82 7.66
CA ASN A 320 -11.62 -21.81 8.70
C ASN A 320 -11.83 -22.40 10.11
N GLU A 321 -11.40 -21.68 11.14
CA GLU A 321 -11.57 -22.09 12.54
C GLU A 321 -13.04 -22.27 12.95
N ASP A 322 -13.97 -21.58 12.29
CA ASP A 322 -15.42 -21.71 12.47
C ASP A 322 -16.06 -22.83 11.62
N GLY A 323 -15.25 -23.56 10.85
CA GLY A 323 -15.68 -24.64 9.95
C GLY A 323 -16.18 -24.18 8.58
N THR A 324 -16.15 -22.88 8.28
CA THR A 324 -16.53 -22.36 6.96
C THR A 324 -15.45 -22.58 5.90
N ASN A 325 -15.81 -22.43 4.62
CA ASN A 325 -14.85 -22.55 3.53
C ASN A 325 -13.79 -21.46 3.60
N LEU A 326 -12.52 -21.86 3.48
CA LEU A 326 -11.40 -20.95 3.44
C LEU A 326 -11.33 -20.24 2.07
N VAL A 327 -11.29 -18.90 2.09
CA VAL A 327 -11.24 -18.06 0.89
C VAL A 327 -10.11 -17.05 1.03
N ILE A 328 -9.07 -17.22 0.23
CA ILE A 328 -7.93 -16.32 0.14
C ILE A 328 -7.82 -15.82 -1.29
N THR A 329 -7.52 -14.54 -1.46
CA THR A 329 -7.19 -13.98 -2.78
C THR A 329 -5.68 -13.86 -2.93
N SER A 330 -5.18 -14.04 -4.15
CA SER A 330 -3.77 -13.78 -4.50
C SER A 330 -3.31 -12.36 -4.12
N HIS A 331 -4.24 -11.39 -4.09
CA HIS A 331 -3.94 -10.02 -3.67
C HIS A 331 -3.74 -9.90 -2.16
N GLN A 332 -4.46 -10.66 -1.33
CA GLN A 332 -4.25 -10.64 0.13
C GLN A 332 -2.85 -11.12 0.50
N ILE A 333 -2.30 -12.11 -0.22
CA ILE A 333 -0.90 -12.56 -0.05
C ILE A 333 0.08 -11.39 -0.26
N ARG A 334 -0.11 -10.61 -1.34
CA ARG A 334 0.72 -9.43 -1.63
C ARG A 334 0.61 -8.35 -0.56
N VAL A 335 -0.61 -8.12 -0.05
CA VAL A 335 -0.87 -7.14 1.03
C VAL A 335 -0.18 -7.57 2.32
N TRP A 336 -0.34 -8.84 2.70
CA TRP A 336 0.30 -9.42 3.88
C TRP A 336 1.81 -9.25 3.83
N LEU A 337 2.47 -9.69 2.74
CA LEU A 337 3.92 -9.52 2.60
C LEU A 337 4.38 -8.06 2.64
N SER A 338 3.60 -7.14 2.07
CA SER A 338 3.95 -5.72 2.12
C SER A 338 3.82 -5.16 3.54
N THR A 339 2.79 -5.58 4.28
CA THR A 339 2.59 -5.20 5.68
C THR A 339 3.68 -5.78 6.57
N GLU A 340 4.08 -7.04 6.36
CA GLU A 340 5.19 -7.65 7.09
C GLU A 340 6.54 -7.00 6.77
N ALA A 341 6.77 -6.60 5.53
CA ALA A 341 7.97 -5.85 5.17
C ALA A 341 8.04 -4.49 5.88
N GLU A 342 6.92 -3.77 5.98
CA GLU A 342 6.81 -2.53 6.77
C GLU A 342 7.03 -2.80 8.27
N ARG A 343 6.47 -3.89 8.82
CA ARG A 343 6.73 -4.33 10.21
C ARG A 343 8.21 -4.65 10.46
N GLY A 344 8.88 -5.18 9.45
CA GLY A 344 10.32 -5.44 9.44
C GLY A 344 11.19 -4.19 9.23
N GLU A 345 10.61 -2.98 9.25
CA GLU A 345 11.30 -1.70 9.02
C GLU A 345 12.01 -1.62 7.64
N MET A 346 11.51 -2.35 6.63
CA MET A 346 12.06 -2.29 5.26
C MET A 346 11.93 -0.86 4.70
N ASN A 347 12.99 -0.36 4.06
CA ASN A 347 12.97 0.95 3.44
C ASN A 347 11.85 1.04 2.38
N SER A 348 11.14 2.18 2.33
CA SER A 348 10.01 2.33 1.40
C SER A 348 10.39 2.20 -0.08
N LEU A 349 11.59 2.62 -0.47
CA LEU A 349 12.09 2.43 -1.83
C LEU A 349 12.37 0.95 -2.11
N ASP A 350 13.04 0.26 -1.18
CA ASP A 350 13.33 -1.16 -1.29
C ASP A 350 12.03 -1.98 -1.37
N LEU A 351 11.03 -1.67 -0.55
CA LEU A 351 9.72 -2.30 -0.61
C LEU A 351 9.01 -2.03 -1.95
N ALA A 352 9.11 -0.80 -2.47
CA ALA A 352 8.52 -0.48 -3.78
C ALA A 352 9.19 -1.29 -4.89
N MET A 353 10.52 -1.40 -4.89
CA MET A 353 11.28 -2.22 -5.84
C MET A 353 10.97 -3.71 -5.67
N TYR A 354 11.00 -4.21 -4.44
CA TYR A 354 10.69 -5.60 -4.10
C TYR A 354 9.27 -5.99 -4.53
N ALA A 355 8.29 -5.08 -4.41
CA ALA A 355 6.92 -5.28 -4.85
C ALA A 355 6.66 -4.94 -6.33
N GLY A 356 7.67 -4.47 -7.08
CA GLY A 356 7.54 -4.07 -8.48
C GLY A 356 6.57 -2.91 -8.70
N ARG A 357 6.61 -1.91 -7.82
CA ARG A 357 5.83 -0.67 -7.92
C ARG A 357 6.66 0.39 -8.66
N SER A 358 6.01 1.15 -9.53
CA SER A 358 6.65 2.28 -10.22
C SER A 358 6.75 3.54 -9.34
N ARG A 359 6.00 3.59 -8.24
CA ARG A 359 5.93 4.72 -7.31
C ARG A 359 5.99 4.24 -5.87
N VAL A 360 6.74 4.94 -5.02
CA VAL A 360 6.83 4.64 -3.59
C VAL A 360 5.50 4.87 -2.87
N GLU A 361 4.73 5.88 -3.31
CA GLU A 361 3.42 6.19 -2.72
C GLU A 361 2.42 5.04 -2.84
N ASP A 362 2.61 4.10 -3.79
CA ASP A 362 1.75 2.93 -3.94
C ASP A 362 1.90 1.94 -2.77
N ASN A 363 2.96 2.03 -1.95
CA ASN A 363 3.11 1.22 -0.74
C ASN A 363 1.95 1.47 0.25
N LEU A 364 1.45 2.70 0.33
CA LEU A 364 0.40 3.12 1.26
C LEU A 364 -0.93 2.38 1.08
N ALA A 365 -1.17 1.78 -0.09
CA ALA A 365 -2.37 0.98 -0.35
C ALA A 365 -2.27 -0.46 0.18
N TYR A 366 -1.08 -0.88 0.64
CA TYR A 366 -0.77 -2.24 1.08
C TYR A 366 -0.27 -2.31 2.53
N ASP A 367 0.06 -1.18 3.16
CA ASP A 367 0.43 -1.10 4.57
C ASP A 367 -0.83 -1.10 5.45
N LEU A 368 -1.17 -2.28 5.98
CA LEU A 368 -2.32 -2.47 6.86
C LEU A 368 -1.94 -2.54 8.35
N ARG A 369 -0.77 -2.03 8.74
CA ARG A 369 -0.44 -1.87 10.17
C ARG A 369 -1.50 -1.01 10.85
N THR A 370 -1.88 -1.41 12.06
CA THR A 370 -2.87 -0.70 12.86
C THR A 370 -2.36 0.70 13.24
N LEU A 371 -3.29 1.59 13.63
CA LEU A 371 -2.88 2.90 14.13
C LEU A 371 -2.04 2.79 15.40
N GLU A 372 -2.30 1.79 16.23
CA GLU A 372 -1.52 1.49 17.42
C GLU A 372 -0.09 1.11 17.06
N GLU A 373 0.11 0.20 16.10
CA GLU A 373 1.44 -0.19 15.61
C GLU A 373 2.23 1.04 15.09
N LYS A 374 1.59 1.90 14.28
CA LYS A 374 2.23 3.11 13.73
C LYS A 374 2.55 4.15 14.81
N THR A 375 1.67 4.30 15.80
CA THR A 375 1.88 5.23 16.93
C THR A 375 3.02 4.72 17.80
N GLU A 376 3.07 3.42 18.04
CA GLU A 376 4.12 2.76 18.81
C GLU A 376 5.50 2.88 18.14
N GLU A 377 5.57 2.70 16.82
CA GLU A 377 6.79 2.93 16.04
C GLU A 377 7.26 4.40 16.13
N SER A 378 6.32 5.34 15.97
CA SER A 378 6.60 6.79 16.12
C SER A 378 7.13 7.11 17.53
N ARG A 379 6.59 6.44 18.55
CA ARG A 379 7.04 6.60 19.94
C ARG A 379 8.43 6.01 20.15
N LYS A 380 8.71 4.82 19.62
CA LYS A 380 10.05 4.19 19.65
C LYS A 380 11.12 5.10 19.04
N LEU A 381 10.79 5.85 17.99
CA LEU A 381 11.70 6.85 17.41
C LEU A 381 12.06 7.94 18.44
N LEU A 382 11.08 8.47 19.16
CA LEU A 382 11.33 9.46 20.22
C LEU A 382 12.19 8.89 21.36
N THR A 383 11.97 7.62 21.73
CA THR A 383 12.81 6.91 22.70
C THR A 383 14.24 6.74 22.19
N LYS A 384 14.42 6.26 20.95
CA LYS A 384 15.74 6.07 20.29
C LYS A 384 16.52 7.39 20.20
N LEU A 385 15.84 8.51 20.00
CA LEU A 385 16.44 9.85 19.99
C LEU A 385 16.70 10.42 21.40
N GLY A 386 16.33 9.71 22.47
CA GLY A 386 16.54 10.15 23.85
C GLY A 386 15.73 11.39 24.23
N LEU A 387 14.55 11.56 23.63
CA LEU A 387 13.69 12.73 23.80
C LEU A 387 12.55 12.53 24.81
N GLU A 388 12.30 11.30 25.27
CA GLU A 388 11.20 10.97 26.19
C GLU A 388 11.46 11.34 27.66
N SER A 389 11.78 12.60 27.94
CA SER A 389 12.00 13.09 29.31
C SER A 389 11.18 14.33 29.64
N LEU A 390 11.07 14.63 30.94
CA LEU A 390 10.38 15.78 31.50
C LEU A 390 11.31 16.98 31.56
N ASP A 391 11.86 17.34 30.40
CA ASP A 391 12.97 18.27 30.29
C ASP A 391 12.77 19.13 29.05
N GLY A 392 12.60 20.43 29.27
CA GLY A 392 12.36 21.40 28.20
C GLY A 392 13.54 21.49 27.21
N THR A 393 14.76 21.08 27.58
CA THR A 393 15.88 21.00 26.63
C THR A 393 15.61 19.98 25.52
N LYS A 394 14.79 18.96 25.78
CA LYS A 394 14.37 17.99 24.75
C LYS A 394 13.44 18.61 23.73
N SER A 395 12.62 19.59 24.11
CA SER A 395 11.82 20.35 23.15
C SER A 395 12.71 21.11 22.16
N LEU A 396 13.85 21.65 22.62
CA LEU A 396 14.83 22.32 21.75
C LEU A 396 15.48 21.33 20.79
N THR A 397 15.88 20.15 21.30
CA THR A 397 16.46 19.09 20.48
C THR A 397 15.45 18.53 19.47
N ALA A 398 14.18 18.36 19.86
CA ALA A 398 13.11 17.92 18.98
C ALA A 398 12.91 18.87 17.80
N VAL A 399 12.88 20.18 18.05
CA VAL A 399 12.82 21.20 16.98
C VAL A 399 14.04 21.12 16.05
N LYS A 400 15.26 20.96 16.60
CA LYS A 400 16.49 20.81 15.79
C LYS A 400 16.46 19.58 14.89
N LEU A 401 15.89 18.47 15.39
CA LEU A 401 15.74 17.21 14.65
C LEU A 401 14.48 17.17 13.77
N ASN A 402 13.69 18.25 13.75
CA ASN A 402 12.44 18.36 13.03
C ASN A 402 11.43 17.24 13.37
N VAL A 403 11.32 16.91 14.66
CA VAL A 403 10.34 15.95 15.20
C VAL A 403 9.33 16.65 16.12
N PRO A 404 8.12 16.08 16.31
CA PRO A 404 7.09 16.70 17.15
C PRO A 404 7.53 16.87 18.62
N VAL A 405 7.11 17.98 19.23
CA VAL A 405 7.29 18.22 20.68
C VAL A 405 6.12 17.60 21.44
N THR A 406 6.40 16.85 22.50
CA THR A 406 5.38 16.17 23.29
C THR A 406 5.05 16.93 24.58
N PHE A 407 3.87 16.64 25.15
CA PHE A 407 3.50 17.13 26.49
C PHE A 407 4.54 16.78 27.55
N LYS A 408 5.11 15.57 27.48
CA LYS A 408 6.17 15.11 28.38
C LYS A 408 7.40 16.00 28.32
N MET A 409 7.84 16.42 27.13
CA MET A 409 8.98 17.35 27.00
C MET A 409 8.74 18.70 27.70
N LEU A 410 7.47 19.09 27.88
CA LEU A 410 7.10 20.29 28.62
C LEU A 410 6.78 20.02 30.11
N GLY A 411 7.08 18.83 30.62
CA GLY A 411 6.91 18.49 32.03
C GLY A 411 5.55 17.90 32.42
N HIS A 412 4.66 17.67 31.45
CA HIS A 412 3.37 17.00 31.70
C HIS A 412 3.54 15.47 31.65
N LYS A 413 3.61 14.82 32.82
CA LYS A 413 3.77 13.35 32.94
C LYS A 413 2.55 12.58 32.46
N ASP A 414 1.36 13.11 32.74
CA ASP A 414 0.09 12.38 32.63
C ASP A 414 -0.65 12.69 31.33
N ARG A 415 -0.02 13.43 30.41
CA ARG A 415 -0.61 13.83 29.14
C ARG A 415 0.12 13.19 27.98
N VAL A 416 -0.63 12.47 27.16
CA VAL A 416 -0.13 11.79 25.97
C VAL A 416 -0.37 12.67 24.75
N GLY A 417 0.58 12.69 23.82
CA GLY A 417 0.45 13.40 22.55
C GLY A 417 1.43 14.56 22.40
N THR A 418 1.10 15.44 21.45
CA THR A 418 1.97 16.51 20.99
C THR A 418 1.34 17.88 21.26
N VAL A 419 2.20 18.87 21.47
CA VAL A 419 1.78 20.27 21.67
C VAL A 419 1.84 21.03 20.35
N GLN A 420 0.97 22.03 20.19
CA GLN A 420 0.94 22.84 18.96
C GLN A 420 1.92 24.01 19.08
N VAL A 421 2.65 24.32 18.00
CA VAL A 421 3.50 25.52 17.93
C VAL A 421 2.65 26.77 17.73
N SER A 422 2.77 27.78 18.59
CA SER A 422 2.02 29.05 18.49
C SER A 422 2.80 30.18 17.81
N GLY A 423 4.08 29.95 17.49
CA GLY A 423 4.99 30.94 16.91
C GLY A 423 5.97 31.57 17.92
N TYR A 424 5.60 31.63 19.21
CA TYR A 424 6.41 32.16 20.32
C TYR A 424 6.50 31.17 21.51
N GLY A 425 6.32 29.88 21.22
CA GLY A 425 6.28 28.80 22.20
C GLY A 425 5.31 27.71 21.75
N TYR A 426 4.66 27.08 22.73
CA TYR A 426 3.77 25.95 22.53
C TYR A 426 2.42 26.16 23.22
N CYS A 427 1.35 25.73 22.56
CA CYS A 427 0.02 25.60 23.13
C CYS A 427 -0.12 24.21 23.75
N GLU A 428 -0.36 24.18 25.06
CA GLU A 428 -0.61 22.97 25.85
C GLU A 428 -2.11 22.65 25.96
N HIS A 429 -2.95 23.29 25.15
CA HIS A 429 -4.39 23.02 25.12
C HIS A 429 -4.68 21.55 24.77
N ASP A 430 -5.63 20.92 25.46
CA ASP A 430 -6.05 19.56 25.14
C ASP A 430 -6.97 19.53 23.92
N TRP A 431 -6.51 18.95 22.83
CA TRP A 431 -7.31 18.84 21.60
C TRP A 431 -8.41 17.78 21.67
N THR A 432 -8.42 16.95 22.72
CA THR A 432 -9.55 16.07 23.01
C THR A 432 -10.70 16.81 23.70
N MET A 433 -10.43 18.02 24.19
CA MET A 433 -11.41 18.89 24.81
C MET A 433 -12.04 19.84 23.78
N THR A 434 -12.98 20.67 24.25
CA THR A 434 -13.64 21.70 23.45
C THR A 434 -12.61 22.63 22.79
N PRO A 435 -12.80 23.02 21.50
CA PRO A 435 -11.90 23.94 20.82
C PRO A 435 -11.59 25.21 21.61
N CYS A 436 -10.34 25.68 21.49
CA CYS A 436 -9.85 26.85 22.20
C CYS A 436 -10.70 28.11 21.95
N THR A 437 -11.19 28.72 23.03
CA THR A 437 -12.01 29.95 22.99
C THR A 437 -11.19 31.24 22.94
N LYS A 438 -9.85 31.15 23.04
CA LYS A 438 -8.94 32.30 23.06
C LYS A 438 -8.70 32.93 21.69
N ALA A 439 -9.10 32.26 20.60
CA ALA A 439 -9.04 32.78 19.22
C ALA A 439 -7.71 33.47 18.83
N GLY A 440 -6.57 32.89 19.22
CA GLY A 440 -5.23 33.43 18.91
C GLY A 440 -4.63 34.33 20.01
N GLU A 441 -5.33 34.54 21.12
CA GLU A 441 -4.82 35.21 22.33
C GLU A 441 -3.86 34.29 23.12
N CYS A 442 -2.86 33.70 22.46
CA CYS A 442 -2.03 32.66 23.07
C CYS A 442 -0.97 33.23 24.03
N ILE A 443 -0.42 34.43 23.78
CA ILE A 443 0.69 34.97 24.59
C ILE A 443 0.32 35.27 26.04
N SER A 444 -0.96 35.56 26.32
CA SER A 444 -1.50 35.80 27.66
C SER A 444 -2.27 34.59 28.21
N CYS A 445 -2.22 33.45 27.52
CA CYS A 445 -2.97 32.25 27.88
C CYS A 445 -2.22 31.42 28.93
N LYS A 446 -2.92 30.95 29.99
CA LYS A 446 -2.33 30.04 30.99
C LYS A 446 -1.88 28.68 30.42
N GLU A 447 -2.47 28.27 29.30
CA GLU A 447 -2.13 27.02 28.60
C GLU A 447 -0.98 27.23 27.59
N HIS A 448 -0.33 28.39 27.59
CA HIS A 448 0.83 28.66 26.74
C HIS A 448 2.13 28.46 27.51
N ALA A 449 3.07 27.75 26.89
CA ALA A 449 4.40 27.50 27.41
C ALA A 449 5.45 28.08 26.47
N CYS A 450 6.27 28.99 27.01
CA CYS A 450 7.42 29.55 26.33
C CYS A 450 8.69 28.86 26.83
N VAL A 451 9.53 28.35 25.93
CA VAL A 451 10.78 27.65 26.32
C VAL A 451 11.99 28.50 25.95
N LYS A 452 12.88 28.75 26.93
CA LYS A 452 14.15 29.46 26.71
C LYS A 452 15.05 28.68 25.76
N GLY A 453 15.68 29.38 24.81
CA GLY A 453 16.53 28.78 23.79
C GLY A 453 15.80 28.35 22.51
N LEU A 454 14.47 28.56 22.42
CA LEU A 454 13.73 28.27 21.19
C LEU A 454 14.18 29.18 20.04
N PRO A 455 14.50 28.61 18.85
CA PRO A 455 14.91 29.40 17.69
C PRO A 455 13.87 30.45 17.31
N LYS A 456 14.32 31.69 17.06
CA LYS A 456 13.50 32.84 16.63
C LYS A 456 12.39 33.29 17.61
N ASN A 457 12.27 32.66 18.77
CA ASN A 457 11.21 33.00 19.72
C ASN A 457 11.41 34.41 20.30
N LEU A 458 12.61 34.70 20.79
CA LEU A 458 12.97 36.01 21.34
C LEU A 458 12.82 37.14 20.30
N GLU A 459 13.28 36.91 19.07
CA GLU A 459 13.14 37.85 17.94
C GLU A 459 11.66 38.19 17.70
N LYS A 460 10.81 37.17 17.58
CA LYS A 460 9.35 37.36 17.39
C LYS A 460 8.68 38.05 18.58
N LEU A 461 9.13 37.78 19.81
CA LEU A 461 8.60 38.46 20.98
C LEU A 461 8.97 39.95 20.99
N LYS A 462 10.18 40.31 20.55
CA LYS A 462 10.59 41.71 20.37
C LYS A 462 9.79 42.41 19.27
N GLU A 463 9.52 41.73 18.15
CA GLU A 463 8.61 42.24 17.12
C GLU A 463 7.21 42.49 17.71
N LEU A 464 6.70 41.54 18.50
CA LEU A 464 5.40 41.65 19.16
C LEU A 464 5.37 42.78 20.20
N GLU A 465 6.47 43.01 20.93
CA GLU A 465 6.62 44.12 21.87
C GLU A 465 6.45 45.47 21.17
N VAL A 466 7.11 45.67 20.03
CA VAL A 466 7.00 46.91 19.24
C VAL A 466 5.56 47.16 18.82
N VAL A 467 4.87 46.12 18.33
CA VAL A 467 3.46 46.22 17.93
C VAL A 467 2.59 46.63 19.12
N TYR A 468 2.72 45.95 20.26
CA TYR A 468 1.89 46.24 21.44
C TYR A 468 2.24 47.56 22.12
N GLN A 469 3.47 48.04 22.00
CA GLN A 469 3.86 49.37 22.46
C GLN A 469 3.18 50.47 21.63
N ASP A 470 3.09 50.31 20.32
CA ASP A 470 2.36 51.24 19.43
C ASP A 470 0.86 51.24 19.74
N GLU A 471 0.24 50.06 19.88
CA GLU A 471 -1.18 49.95 20.24
C GLU A 471 -1.49 50.54 21.62
N LEU A 472 -0.58 50.39 22.60
CA LEU A 472 -0.72 51.05 23.89
C LEU A 472 -0.70 52.57 23.77
N ASN A 473 0.21 53.12 22.98
CA ASN A 473 0.32 54.57 22.76
C ASN A 473 -0.95 55.12 22.09
N ARG A 474 -1.50 54.41 21.11
CA ARG A 474 -2.78 54.75 20.46
C ARG A 474 -3.94 54.74 21.45
N ALA A 475 -4.03 53.70 22.27
CA ALA A 475 -5.07 53.61 23.29
C ALA A 475 -4.93 54.72 24.36
N ALA A 476 -3.71 55.10 24.72
CA ALA A 476 -3.45 56.19 25.66
C ALA A 476 -3.88 57.56 25.10
N ALA A 477 -3.54 57.85 23.84
CA ALA A 477 -3.97 59.06 23.15
C ALA A 477 -5.50 59.13 23.06
N ALA A 478 -6.15 58.06 22.61
CA ALA A 478 -7.62 58.01 22.52
C ALA A 478 -8.31 58.14 23.89
N THR A 479 -7.69 57.62 24.96
CA THR A 479 -8.20 57.80 26.33
C THR A 479 -8.08 59.26 26.77
N ASN A 480 -6.96 59.91 26.48
CA ASN A 480 -6.74 61.33 26.79
C ASN A 480 -7.68 62.26 26.01
N ASP A 481 -7.99 61.90 24.77
CA ASP A 481 -8.95 62.61 23.91
C ASP A 481 -10.42 62.33 24.30
N GLY A 482 -10.66 61.49 25.31
CA GLY A 482 -11.99 61.24 25.88
C GLY A 482 -12.87 60.28 25.07
N PHE A 483 -12.30 59.47 24.18
CA PHE A 483 -13.07 58.47 23.42
C PHE A 483 -13.64 57.39 24.35
N ALA A 484 -14.96 57.18 24.25
CA ALA A 484 -15.67 56.20 25.07
C ALA A 484 -15.12 54.79 24.85
N GLY A 485 -14.76 54.10 25.95
CA GLY A 485 -14.24 52.73 25.93
C GLY A 485 -12.73 52.60 25.64
N ALA A 486 -12.02 53.68 25.30
CA ALA A 486 -10.58 53.64 25.03
C ALA A 486 -9.75 53.18 26.25
N ASN A 487 -10.19 53.53 27.47
CA ASN A 487 -9.52 53.13 28.71
C ASN A 487 -9.44 51.60 28.88
N SER A 488 -10.44 50.85 28.40
CA SER A 488 -10.42 49.38 28.47
C SER A 488 -9.31 48.79 27.58
N TRP A 489 -9.10 49.37 26.40
CA TRP A 489 -8.01 48.98 25.49
C TRP A 489 -6.64 49.37 26.06
N LEU A 490 -6.53 50.55 26.70
CA LEU A 490 -5.32 50.97 27.39
C LEU A 490 -4.89 49.94 28.45
N ILE A 491 -5.83 49.47 29.27
CA ILE A 491 -5.57 48.44 30.29
C ILE A 491 -5.20 47.10 29.63
N TYR A 492 -5.92 46.69 28.58
CA TYR A 492 -5.67 45.43 27.87
C TYR A 492 -4.28 45.39 27.24
N HIS A 493 -3.91 46.40 26.45
CA HIS A 493 -2.58 46.48 25.83
C HIS A 493 -1.48 46.60 26.88
N GLY A 494 -1.73 47.33 27.98
CA GLY A 494 -0.76 47.49 29.06
C GLY A 494 -0.41 46.16 29.72
N LYS A 495 -1.43 45.36 30.06
CA LYS A 495 -1.25 44.00 30.61
C LYS A 495 -0.50 43.09 29.64
N LYS A 496 -0.90 43.10 28.37
CA LYS A 496 -0.30 42.23 27.35
C LYS A 496 1.17 42.59 27.10
N LEU A 497 1.48 43.87 27.01
CA LEU A 497 2.85 44.36 26.87
C LEU A 497 3.71 44.03 28.11
N ALA A 498 3.15 44.12 29.32
CA ALA A 498 3.85 43.72 30.53
C ALA A 498 4.23 42.23 30.52
N ILE A 499 3.32 41.36 30.06
CA ILE A 499 3.59 39.92 29.89
C ILE A 499 4.71 39.71 28.86
N ILE A 500 4.62 40.35 27.69
CA ILE A 500 5.63 40.24 26.62
C ILE A 500 7.01 40.68 27.12
N LYS A 501 7.11 41.87 27.73
CA LYS A 501 8.37 42.40 28.30
C LYS A 501 8.94 41.48 29.38
N THR A 502 8.07 40.91 30.21
CA THR A 502 8.49 39.93 31.22
C THR A 502 9.08 38.69 30.56
N LEU A 503 8.40 38.09 29.58
CA LEU A 503 8.91 36.93 28.86
C LEU A 503 10.26 37.23 28.20
N ILE A 504 10.40 38.37 27.52
CA ILE A 504 11.66 38.82 26.91
C ILE A 504 12.76 38.88 27.97
N LYS A 505 12.52 39.51 29.12
CA LYS A 505 13.49 39.62 30.22
C LYS A 505 13.96 38.26 30.72
N TYR A 506 13.06 37.29 30.89
CA TYR A 506 13.46 35.92 31.28
C TYR A 506 14.23 35.21 30.18
N LEU A 507 13.84 35.39 28.91
CA LEU A 507 14.51 34.77 27.77
C LEU A 507 15.91 35.35 27.52
N GLU A 508 16.15 36.63 27.82
CA GLU A 508 17.45 37.30 27.71
C GLU A 508 18.37 37.06 28.90
N ASN A 509 17.85 36.61 30.04
CA ASN A 509 18.66 36.42 31.24
C ASN A 509 19.60 35.21 31.10
N ASP A 510 20.90 35.47 30.89
CA ASP A 510 21.94 34.43 30.74
C ASP A 510 22.16 33.57 31.98
N GLN A 511 21.67 33.99 33.16
CA GLN A 511 21.72 33.19 34.38
C GLN A 511 20.66 32.08 34.41
N LEU A 512 19.67 32.12 33.51
CA LEU A 512 18.64 31.10 33.40
C LEU A 512 19.04 30.07 32.33
N PRO A 513 18.87 28.76 32.59
CA PRO A 513 19.27 27.73 31.66
C PRO A 513 18.34 27.66 30.44
N ASP A 514 18.91 27.31 29.28
CA ASP A 514 18.13 26.89 28.12
C ASP A 514 17.26 25.66 28.46
N GLY A 515 16.09 25.58 27.85
CA GLY A 515 15.08 24.58 28.19
C GLY A 515 14.21 24.95 29.39
N LEU A 516 14.45 26.10 30.06
CA LEU A 516 13.53 26.62 31.08
C LEU A 516 12.15 26.86 30.46
N ILE A 517 11.12 26.28 31.07
CA ILE A 517 9.72 26.39 30.64
C ILE A 517 9.04 27.49 31.46
N LEU A 518 8.57 28.52 30.78
CA LEU A 518 7.88 29.67 31.33
C LEU A 518 6.39 29.57 30.98
N ARG A 519 5.51 29.71 31.99
CA ARG A 519 4.06 29.69 31.82
C ARG A 519 3.44 30.95 32.37
N ILE A 520 2.30 31.34 31.80
CA ILE A 520 1.51 32.46 32.31
C ILE A 520 0.73 31.98 33.55
N PRO A 521 0.85 32.68 34.70
CA PRO A 521 0.03 32.40 35.87
C PRO A 521 -1.46 32.51 35.55
N GLU A 522 -2.29 31.69 36.20
CA GLU A 522 -3.74 31.67 35.95
C GLU A 522 -4.43 33.01 36.27
N GLU A 523 -3.85 33.80 37.18
CA GLU A 523 -4.34 35.13 37.56
C GLU A 523 -4.19 36.15 36.43
N LEU A 524 -3.22 35.93 35.54
CA LEU A 524 -2.98 36.78 34.37
C LEU A 524 -3.73 36.29 33.12
N ASP A 525 -4.37 35.12 33.18
CA ASP A 525 -5.12 34.54 32.08
C ASP A 525 -6.50 35.21 31.91
N ILE A 526 -6.69 35.88 30.78
CA ILE A 526 -7.92 36.62 30.49
C ILE A 526 -9.01 35.64 30.06
N SER A 527 -9.87 35.21 31.00
CA SER A 527 -11.03 34.34 30.70
C SER A 527 -12.29 35.17 30.42
N LEU A 528 -12.86 35.03 29.22
CA LEU A 528 -14.15 35.64 28.86
C LEU A 528 -15.27 35.20 29.82
N THR A 529 -15.24 33.95 30.28
CA THR A 529 -16.17 33.44 31.28
C THR A 529 -15.98 34.12 32.63
N LYS A 530 -14.75 34.33 33.10
CA LYS A 530 -14.49 35.08 34.35
C LYS A 530 -14.98 36.53 34.22
N ILE A 531 -14.78 37.17 33.06
CA ILE A 531 -15.27 38.53 32.79
C ILE A 531 -16.80 38.55 32.83
N ALA A 532 -17.47 37.67 32.09
CA ALA A 532 -18.94 37.60 32.05
C ALA A 532 -19.55 37.30 33.44
N LEU A 533 -18.94 36.41 34.22
CA LEU A 533 -19.36 36.16 35.61
C LEU A 533 -19.13 37.39 36.49
N GLY A 534 -18.04 38.13 36.28
CA GLY A 534 -17.76 39.41 36.94
C GLY A 534 -18.82 40.47 36.65
N GLU A 535 -19.18 40.64 35.39
CA GLU A 535 -20.23 41.57 34.94
C GLU A 535 -21.60 41.20 35.53
N GLN A 536 -21.88 39.91 35.67
CA GLN A 536 -23.11 39.41 36.32
C GLN A 536 -23.04 39.40 37.85
N LYS A 537 -21.92 39.84 38.46
CA LYS A 537 -21.67 39.79 39.92
C LYS A 537 -21.76 38.37 40.52
N LEU A 538 -21.43 37.36 39.72
CA LEU A 538 -21.47 35.94 40.08
C LEU A 538 -20.09 35.36 40.43
N VAL A 539 -19.07 36.20 40.62
CA VAL A 539 -17.75 35.75 41.04
C VAL A 539 -17.79 35.37 42.52
N ASN A 540 -17.87 34.08 42.81
CA ASN A 540 -17.64 33.56 44.15
C ASN A 540 -16.15 33.72 44.48
N ALA A 541 -15.84 34.61 45.42
CA ALA A 541 -14.52 34.64 46.03
C ALA A 541 -14.36 33.35 46.84
N VAL A 542 -13.62 32.37 46.31
CA VAL A 542 -13.11 31.29 47.15
C VAL A 542 -12.18 31.96 48.14
N ASN A 543 -12.56 31.90 49.42
CA ASN A 543 -11.90 32.59 50.51
C ASN A 543 -10.61 31.85 50.89
N GLU A 544 -9.62 31.84 50.00
CA GLU A 544 -8.28 31.34 50.32
C GLU A 544 -7.44 32.50 50.87
N LYS A 545 -7.55 32.69 52.17
CA LYS A 545 -6.50 33.36 52.95
C LYS A 545 -5.24 32.49 52.95
N ASN A 546 -4.54 32.41 51.82
CA ASN A 546 -3.18 31.90 51.78
C ASN A 546 -2.22 33.08 52.01
N PRO A 547 -1.55 33.17 53.17
CA PRO A 547 -0.67 34.30 53.50
C PRO A 547 0.50 34.46 52.52
N ILE A 548 0.90 33.38 51.83
CA ILE A 548 1.96 33.40 50.80
C ILE A 548 1.48 34.16 49.56
N SER A 549 0.24 33.91 49.10
CA SER A 549 -0.33 34.58 47.93
C SER A 549 -0.52 36.08 48.17
N ALA A 550 -0.92 36.48 49.38
CA ALA A 550 -1.05 37.89 49.75
C ALA A 550 0.32 38.61 49.74
N GLN A 551 1.38 37.92 50.16
CA GLN A 551 2.73 38.48 50.18
C GLN A 551 3.32 38.60 48.77
N ILE A 552 3.12 37.60 47.92
CA ILE A 552 3.53 37.63 46.50
C ILE A 552 2.77 38.71 45.72
N ILE A 553 1.46 38.88 45.94
CA ILE A 553 0.67 39.94 45.32
C ILE A 553 1.18 41.32 45.75
N LYS A 554 1.55 41.48 47.02
CA LYS A 554 2.09 42.73 47.55
C LYS A 554 3.46 43.03 46.96
N GLU A 555 4.37 42.05 46.93
CA GLU A 555 5.70 42.18 46.31
C GLU A 555 5.63 42.44 44.80
N SER A 556 4.74 41.74 44.10
CA SER A 556 4.51 41.92 42.66
C SER A 556 3.89 43.28 42.34
N SER A 557 2.93 43.75 43.14
CA SER A 557 2.34 45.08 42.97
C SER A 557 3.35 46.19 43.26
N THR A 558 4.23 45.99 44.24
CA THR A 558 5.28 46.95 44.59
C THR A 558 6.36 46.99 43.50
N SER A 559 6.75 45.84 42.97
CA SER A 559 7.70 45.73 41.86
C SER A 559 7.11 46.29 40.55
N PHE A 560 5.81 46.07 40.30
CA PHE A 560 5.08 46.64 39.17
C PHE A 560 5.00 48.17 39.25
N LEU A 561 4.78 48.73 40.44
CA LEU A 561 4.79 50.18 40.64
C LEU A 561 6.19 50.79 40.47
N ALA A 562 7.24 50.14 40.98
CA ALA A 562 8.63 50.57 40.80
C ALA A 562 9.05 50.57 39.31
N LEU A 563 8.59 49.58 38.55
CA LEU A 563 8.79 49.49 37.10
C LEU A 563 8.07 50.60 36.31
N LEU A 564 6.94 51.09 36.82
CA LEU A 564 6.17 52.17 36.19
C LEU A 564 6.73 53.57 36.46
N THR A 565 7.44 53.76 37.58
CA THR A 565 8.02 55.06 37.97
C THR A 565 9.48 55.24 37.54
N GLY A 566 10.11 54.21 37.00
CA GLY A 566 11.52 54.26 36.58
C GLY A 566 12.51 54.27 37.75
N GLU A 567 12.06 53.94 38.96
CA GLU A 567 12.90 53.80 40.15
C GLU A 567 13.29 52.33 40.32
N LEU A 568 14.23 51.87 39.50
CA LEU A 568 15.01 50.66 39.76
C LEU A 568 16.48 50.87 39.38
#